data_AF-A0A7X4YND1-F1
#
_entry.id   AF-A0A7X4YND1-F1
#
_cell.length_a   1.000
_cell.length_b   1.000
_cell.length_c   1.000
_cell.angle_alpha   90.00
_cell.angle_beta   90.00
_cell.angle_gamma   90.00
#
_symmetry.space_group_name_H-M   'P 1'
#
loop_
_entity.id
_entity.type
_entity.pdbx_description
1 polymer ?
#
loop_
_entity_poly.entity_id
_entity_poly.type
_entity_poly.pdbx_seq_one_letter_code
_entity_poly.pdbx_strand_id
1 'polypeptide(L)'
;MSMDRGHSLFDSISRDNVDLHKEGFVMVTRGRGGNIYFVEHQAVVVIGIEMPGVADLDVLVYGELQYIVNRYDPIRRTAEQLTIEERKRIQKLLIEWLALKGLRHDIHTAAE
;
A
#
# COMPACT_ATOMS: atom_id res chain seq x y z
N MET A 1 28.14 16.73 8.83
CA MET A 1 27.41 15.45 8.63
C MET A 1 25.93 15.76 8.73
N SER A 2 25.26 15.94 7.59
CA SER A 2 23.83 16.19 7.53
C SER A 2 23.12 14.84 7.53
N MET A 3 22.60 14.41 8.68
CA MET A 3 21.71 13.26 8.73
C MET A 3 20.33 13.70 8.22
N ASP A 4 19.98 13.11 7.10
CA ASP A 4 18.73 13.24 6.39
C ASP A 4 17.54 13.07 7.35
N ARG A 5 16.62 14.03 7.37
CA ARG A 5 15.37 13.92 8.13
C ARG A 5 14.42 13.01 7.34
N GLY A 6 14.75 11.72 7.27
CA GLY A 6 13.83 10.70 6.78
C GLY A 6 12.63 10.64 7.71
N HIS A 7 11.48 11.15 7.27
CA HIS A 7 10.22 10.92 7.98
C HIS A 7 10.00 9.41 8.08
N SER A 8 9.79 8.89 9.29
CA SER A 8 9.52 7.46 9.45
C SER A 8 8.20 7.10 8.78
N LEU A 9 8.05 5.86 8.31
CA LEU A 9 6.81 5.41 7.67
C LEU A 9 5.57 5.63 8.57
N PHE A 10 5.74 5.45 9.89
CA PHE A 10 4.69 5.74 10.88
C PHE A 10 4.23 7.19 10.87
N ASP A 11 5.15 8.13 10.67
CA ASP A 11 4.82 9.55 10.58
C ASP A 11 4.09 9.84 9.27
N SER A 12 4.42 9.12 8.19
CA SER A 12 3.69 9.20 6.91
C SER A 12 2.27 8.65 7.03
N ILE A 13 2.06 7.49 7.66
CA ILE A 13 0.72 6.92 7.93
C ILE A 13 -0.13 7.90 8.75
N SER A 14 0.45 8.48 9.80
CA SER A 14 -0.24 9.44 10.68
C SER A 14 -0.61 10.71 9.94
N ARG A 15 0.31 11.24 9.11
CA ARG A 15 0.09 12.45 8.30
C ARG A 15 -0.98 12.25 7.22
N ASP A 16 -1.14 11.03 6.73
CA ASP A 16 -2.12 10.70 5.69
C ASP A 16 -3.52 10.44 6.29
N ASN A 17 -3.68 10.59 7.62
CA ASN A 17 -4.95 10.48 8.35
C ASN A 17 -5.72 9.19 8.04
N VAL A 18 -5.00 8.07 7.94
CA VAL A 18 -5.60 6.75 7.68
C VAL A 18 -6.49 6.35 8.86
N ASP A 19 -7.77 6.09 8.58
CA ASP A 19 -8.72 5.60 9.58
C ASP A 19 -8.49 4.11 9.86
N LEU A 20 -7.90 3.81 11.02
CA LEU A 20 -7.55 2.45 11.44
C LEU A 20 -8.77 1.61 11.86
N HIS A 21 -9.96 2.23 11.99
CA HIS A 21 -11.20 1.52 12.30
C HIS A 21 -11.97 1.11 11.06
N LYS A 22 -11.57 1.58 9.88
CA LYS A 22 -12.20 1.26 8.61
C LYS A 22 -11.38 0.23 7.83
N GLU A 23 -11.75 -1.03 8.03
CA GLU A 23 -11.16 -2.18 7.36
C GLU A 23 -11.19 -2.05 5.82
N GLY A 24 -10.15 -2.60 5.17
CA GLY A 24 -10.00 -2.64 3.72
C GLY A 24 -9.03 -1.59 3.17
N PHE A 25 -9.13 -1.31 1.87
CA PHE A 25 -8.18 -0.44 1.18
C PHE A 25 -8.63 1.02 1.14
N VAL A 26 -7.68 1.93 1.38
CA VAL A 26 -7.81 3.37 1.17
C VAL A 26 -6.64 3.89 0.35
N MET A 27 -6.93 4.67 -0.68
CA MET A 27 -5.92 5.29 -1.53
C MET A 27 -5.79 6.77 -1.18
N VAL A 28 -4.55 7.20 -0.96
CA VAL A 28 -4.18 8.59 -0.68
C VAL A 28 -3.13 9.01 -1.72
N THR A 29 -3.43 10.04 -2.49
CA THR A 29 -2.53 10.57 -3.53
C THR A 29 -2.04 11.97 -3.17
N ARG A 30 -0.82 12.29 -3.62
CA ARG A 30 -0.17 13.59 -3.48
C ARG A 30 0.60 13.90 -4.76
N GLY A 31 0.00 14.70 -5.63
CA GLY A 31 0.56 14.94 -6.96
C GLY A 31 0.57 13.65 -7.78
N ARG A 32 1.73 13.28 -8.31
CA ARG A 32 1.90 12.08 -9.15
C ARG A 32 2.20 10.80 -8.38
N GLY A 33 2.38 10.87 -7.06
CA GLY A 33 2.64 9.69 -6.22
C GLY A 33 1.58 9.51 -5.15
N GLY A 34 1.61 8.38 -4.46
CA GLY A 34 0.71 8.13 -3.34
C GLY A 34 0.95 6.79 -2.67
N ASN A 35 0.04 6.45 -1.77
CA ASN A 35 -0.02 5.15 -1.13
C ASN A 35 -1.44 4.60 -1.19
N ILE A 36 -1.55 3.28 -1.36
CA ILE A 36 -2.70 2.50 -0.97
C ILE A 36 -2.38 1.89 0.39
N TYR A 37 -3.26 2.10 1.37
CA TYR A 37 -3.19 1.48 2.69
C TYR A 37 -4.22 0.36 2.75
N PHE A 38 -3.77 -0.84 3.10
CA PHE A 38 -4.65 -1.93 3.49
C PHE A 38 -4.75 -1.96 5.01
N VAL A 39 -5.91 -1.58 5.54
CA VAL A 39 -6.20 -1.57 6.98
C VAL A 39 -6.83 -2.91 7.35
N GLU A 40 -6.18 -3.61 8.28
CA GLU A 40 -6.68 -4.85 8.85
C GLU A 40 -6.31 -4.96 10.32
N HIS A 41 -7.29 -5.13 11.20
CA HIS A 41 -7.08 -5.25 12.65
C HIS A 41 -6.31 -4.07 13.26
N GLN A 42 -6.64 -2.84 12.85
CA GLN A 42 -5.96 -1.58 13.23
C GLN A 42 -4.48 -1.48 12.83
N ALA A 43 -4.01 -2.40 11.99
CA ALA A 43 -2.69 -2.37 11.43
C ALA A 43 -2.76 -2.14 9.91
N VAL A 44 -1.66 -1.70 9.33
CA VAL A 44 -1.61 -1.19 7.95
C VAL A 44 -0.50 -1.82 7.15
N VAL A 45 -0.84 -2.23 5.94
CA VAL A 45 0.15 -2.52 4.89
C VAL A 45 0.17 -1.35 3.93
N VAL A 46 1.36 -0.82 3.65
CA VAL A 46 1.55 0.35 2.78
C VAL A 46 2.03 -0.14 1.42
N ILE A 47 1.28 0.19 0.38
CA ILE A 47 1.57 -0.15 -1.02
C ILE A 47 1.75 1.16 -1.76
N GLY A 48 2.94 1.40 -2.30
CA GLY A 48 3.20 2.62 -3.07
C GLY A 48 2.43 2.63 -4.39
N ILE A 49 2.08 3.83 -4.86
CA ILE A 49 1.51 4.04 -6.19
C ILE A 49 2.11 5.27 -6.88
N GLU A 50 2.06 5.25 -8.21
CA GLU A 50 2.42 6.38 -9.06
C GLU A 50 1.38 6.56 -10.18
N MET A 51 1.11 7.81 -10.58
CA MET A 51 0.30 8.10 -11.75
C MET A 51 1.17 8.00 -13.01
N PRO A 52 0.85 7.08 -13.94
CA PRO A 52 1.62 6.90 -15.15
C PRO A 52 1.51 8.11 -16.09
N GLY A 53 2.49 8.25 -16.98
CA GLY A 53 2.46 9.20 -18.09
C GLY A 53 1.83 8.66 -19.37
N VAL A 54 1.13 7.52 -19.30
CA VAL A 54 0.58 6.78 -20.44
C VAL A 54 -0.95 6.67 -20.33
N ALA A 55 -1.64 6.46 -21.45
CA ALA A 55 -3.10 6.53 -21.52
C ALA A 55 -3.83 5.22 -21.18
N ASP A 56 -3.10 4.10 -21.21
CA ASP A 56 -3.58 2.74 -21.02
C ASP A 56 -3.64 2.31 -19.55
N LEU A 57 -2.94 3.03 -18.66
CA LEU A 57 -2.91 2.79 -17.23
C LEU A 57 -3.45 4.00 -16.47
N ASP A 58 -4.19 3.75 -15.40
CA ASP A 58 -4.66 4.79 -14.48
C ASP A 58 -3.70 4.95 -13.29
N VAL A 59 -3.02 3.86 -12.90
CA VAL A 59 -2.11 3.82 -11.75
C VAL A 59 -1.04 2.74 -11.94
N LEU A 60 0.20 3.07 -11.62
CA LEU A 60 1.28 2.10 -11.38
C LEU A 60 1.24 1.71 -9.91
N VAL A 61 1.24 0.42 -9.61
CA VAL A 61 1.08 -0.08 -8.25
C VAL A 61 2.22 -1.01 -7.92
N TYR A 62 3.01 -0.68 -6.89
CA TYR A 62 4.06 -1.56 -6.36
C TYR A 62 3.44 -2.67 -5.50
N GLY A 63 2.58 -3.48 -6.13
CA GLY A 63 1.71 -4.49 -5.52
C GLY A 63 2.22 -5.92 -5.66
N GLU A 64 3.42 -6.13 -6.21
CA GLU A 64 4.07 -7.44 -6.27
C GLU A 64 4.48 -7.91 -4.87
N LEU A 65 4.59 -9.23 -4.70
CA LEU A 65 4.90 -9.87 -3.40
C LEU A 65 6.22 -9.38 -2.79
N GLN A 66 7.16 -8.90 -3.60
CA GLN A 66 8.44 -8.33 -3.15
C GLN A 66 8.30 -6.95 -2.50
N TYR A 67 7.20 -6.25 -2.74
CA TYR A 67 6.92 -4.92 -2.19
C TYR A 67 5.93 -4.98 -1.02
N ILE A 68 5.03 -5.97 -1.02
CA ILE A 68 4.15 -6.26 0.12
C ILE A 68 4.94 -7.07 1.14
N VAL A 69 5.68 -6.42 2.05
CA VAL A 69 6.61 -7.13 2.96
C VAL A 69 6.21 -7.03 4.42
N ASN A 70 5.74 -5.87 4.86
CA ASN A 70 5.53 -5.58 6.27
C ASN A 70 4.12 -5.09 6.53
N ARG A 71 3.60 -5.47 7.69
CA ARG A 71 2.43 -4.84 8.32
C ARG A 71 2.93 -3.96 9.45
N TYR A 72 2.34 -2.79 9.59
CA TYR A 72 2.72 -1.75 10.55
C TYR A 72 1.59 -1.52 11.54
N ASP A 73 1.89 -1.57 12.84
CA ASP A 73 1.00 -1.09 13.89
C ASP A 73 1.41 0.36 14.21
N PRO A 74 0.65 1.36 13.73
CA PRO A 74 0.99 2.77 13.93
C PRO A 74 0.80 3.24 15.38
N ILE A 75 -0.03 2.54 16.17
CA ILE A 75 -0.29 2.86 17.58
C ILE A 75 0.92 2.45 18.41
N ARG A 76 1.39 1.21 18.23
CA ARG A 76 2.55 0.65 18.95
C ARG A 76 3.88 1.02 18.28
N ARG A 77 3.83 1.59 17.07
CA ARG A 77 4.99 1.92 16.22
C ARG A 77 5.88 0.70 15.97
N THR A 78 5.26 -0.45 15.73
CA THR A 78 5.95 -1.71 15.43
C THR A 78 5.70 -2.14 13.99
N ALA A 79 6.61 -2.93 13.45
CA ALA A 79 6.48 -3.56 12.14
C ALA A 79 6.68 -5.06 12.30
N GLU A 80 5.85 -5.84 11.61
CA GLU A 80 5.99 -7.29 11.49
C GLU A 80 6.12 -7.67 10.02
N GLN A 81 6.94 -8.69 9.76
CA GLN A 81 7.11 -9.21 8.42
C GLN A 81 5.96 -10.16 8.09
N LEU A 82 5.28 -9.92 6.96
CA LEU A 82 4.22 -10.77 6.46
C LEU A 82 4.78 -12.09 5.92
N THR A 83 4.06 -13.17 6.17
CA THR A 83 4.30 -14.48 5.53
C THR A 83 3.98 -14.42 4.03
N ILE A 84 4.53 -15.34 3.23
CA ILE A 84 4.24 -15.41 1.79
C ILE A 84 2.74 -15.56 1.52
N GLU A 85 2.05 -16.37 2.32
CA GLU A 85 0.60 -16.59 2.18
C GLU A 85 -0.22 -15.33 2.45
N GLU A 86 0.15 -14.55 3.47
CA GLU A 86 -0.50 -13.26 3.72
C GLU A 86 -0.26 -12.27 2.57
N ARG A 87 0.95 -12.24 2.01
CA ARG A 87 1.28 -11.35 0.88
C ARG A 87 0.46 -11.70 -0.36
N LYS A 88 0.36 -13.00 -0.68
CA LYS A 88 -0.49 -13.51 -1.77
C LYS A 88 -1.96 -13.12 -1.57
N ARG A 89 -2.48 -13.29 -0.35
CA ARG A 89 -3.85 -12.90 0.00
C ARG A 89 -4.08 -11.40 -0.19
N ILE A 90 -3.18 -10.56 0.33
CA ILE A 90 -3.28 -9.09 0.22
C ILE A 90 -3.18 -8.65 -1.25
N GLN A 91 -2.25 -9.23 -2.03
CA GLN A 91 -2.13 -8.94 -3.46
C GLN A 91 -3.44 -9.28 -4.20
N LYS A 92 -4.03 -10.45 -3.93
CA LYS A 92 -5.31 -10.84 -4.52
C LYS A 92 -6.41 -9.84 -4.17
N LEU A 93 -6.56 -9.49 -2.89
CA LEU A 93 -7.55 -8.51 -2.43
C LEU A 93 -7.33 -7.13 -3.05
N LEU A 94 -6.07 -6.73 -3.26
CA LEU A 94 -5.71 -5.47 -3.90
C LEU A 94 -6.19 -5.44 -5.36
N ILE A 95 -5.92 -6.50 -6.12
CA ILE A 95 -6.34 -6.63 -7.53
C ILE A 95 -7.87 -6.59 -7.63
N GLU A 96 -8.56 -7.35 -6.78
CA GLU A 96 -10.04 -7.34 -6.72
C GLU A 96 -10.58 -5.94 -6.41
N TRP A 97 -9.97 -5.24 -5.45
CA TRP A 97 -10.36 -3.88 -5.09
C TRP A 97 -10.10 -2.85 -6.19
N LEU A 98 -8.98 -2.95 -6.91
CA LEU A 98 -8.67 -2.09 -8.06
C LEU A 98 -9.67 -2.33 -9.20
N ALA A 99 -9.99 -3.59 -9.48
CA ALA A 99 -11.00 -3.97 -10.47
C ALA A 99 -12.39 -3.42 -10.12
N LEU A 100 -12.81 -3.50 -8.85
CA LEU A 100 -14.07 -2.93 -8.38
C LEU A 100 -14.13 -1.40 -8.53
N LYS A 101 -12.97 -0.72 -8.47
CA LYS A 101 -12.86 0.72 -8.75
C LYS A 101 -12.80 1.06 -10.23
N GLY A 102 -12.62 0.07 -11.11
CA GLY A 102 -12.41 0.27 -12.54
C GLY A 102 -11.05 0.90 -12.87
N LEU A 103 -10.04 0.72 -12.02
CA LEU A 103 -8.69 1.28 -12.24
C LEU A 103 -7.82 0.28 -13.03
N ARG A 104 -7.25 0.75 -14.14
CA ARG A 104 -6.27 -0.01 -14.93
C ARG A 104 -4.89 0.11 -14.28
N HIS A 105 -4.25 -1.02 -14.01
CA HIS A 105 -2.99 -1.09 -13.27
C HIS A 105 -2.03 -2.12 -13.89
N ASP A 106 -0.77 -2.07 -13.47
CA ASP A 106 0.34 -2.86 -13.98
C ASP A 106 0.67 -4.12 -13.16
N ILE A 107 0.01 -4.34 -12.02
CA ILE A 107 0.27 -5.53 -11.19
C ILE A 107 0.13 -6.81 -12.00
N HIS A 108 1.21 -7.59 -12.04
CA HIS A 108 1.19 -8.96 -12.55
C HIS A 108 0.93 -9.94 -11.40
N THR A 109 -0.11 -10.76 -11.50
CA THR A 109 -0.36 -11.83 -10.54
C THR A 109 0.84 -12.76 -10.50
N ALA A 110 1.37 -13.04 -9.31
CA ALA A 110 2.38 -14.09 -9.17
C ALA A 110 1.78 -15.40 -9.69
N ALA A 111 2.50 -16.10 -10.58
CA ALA A 111 2.09 -17.42 -11.04
C ALA A 111 1.86 -18.35 -9.84
N GLU A 112 0.77 -19.12 -9.88
CA GLU A 112 0.38 -20.08 -8.83
C GLU A 112 1.47 -21.13 -8.55
#